data_AF-A0A522V3F5-F1
#
_entry.id   AF-A0A522V3F5-F1
#
_cell.length_a   1.000
_cell.length_b   1.000
_cell.length_c   1.000
_cell.angle_alpha   90.00
_cell.angle_beta   90.00
_cell.angle_gamma   90.00
#
_symmetry.space_group_name_H-M   'P 1'
#
loop_
_entity.id
_entity.type
_entity.pdbx_description
1 polymer ?
#
loop_
_entity_poly.entity_id
_entity_poly.type
_entity_poly.pdbx_seq_one_letter_code
_entity_poly.pdbx_strand_id
1 'polypeptide(L)'
;MEKGKKNNTTTAIIHSRDNPDIIGTILKKNKNIAICGIQGVGKLTIIVESVKRSEGVFFLENTFDYDGKIKERGYSKYINYLRSLKKDMIIVGGFHEVEQKMSEVKALIVDGIYGRNSDEIESLFKMLDKKDLIVMLIVRCIKDLAPMLRRFDIVVELTQDGALLLSIENAEHIAKVLKKREQAE
;
A
#
# COMPACT_ATOMS: atom_id res chain seq x y z
N MET A 1 35.76 -19.77 -11.06
CA MET A 1 34.29 -19.77 -10.98
C MET A 1 33.88 -19.17 -9.65
N GLU A 2 33.62 -17.87 -9.62
CA GLU A 2 33.13 -17.18 -8.43
C GLU A 2 31.67 -17.55 -8.20
N LYS A 3 31.39 -18.21 -7.07
CA LYS A 3 30.02 -18.40 -6.60
C LYS A 3 29.55 -17.07 -6.01
N GLY A 4 28.70 -16.38 -6.76
CA GLY A 4 28.03 -15.15 -6.33
C GLY A 4 27.31 -15.37 -4.99
N LYS A 5 27.64 -14.52 -4.02
CA LYS A 5 26.91 -14.40 -2.75
C LYS A 5 25.47 -14.01 -3.06
N LYS A 6 24.53 -14.93 -2.82
CA LYS A 6 23.11 -14.60 -2.70
C LYS A 6 22.97 -13.74 -1.44
N ASN A 7 22.66 -12.46 -1.61
CA ASN A 7 22.22 -11.62 -0.51
C ASN A 7 20.82 -12.09 -0.10
N ASN A 8 20.74 -12.92 0.93
CA ASN A 8 19.48 -13.21 1.62
C ASN A 8 18.99 -11.93 2.29
N THR A 9 17.96 -11.29 1.75
CA THR A 9 17.20 -10.27 2.46
C THR A 9 16.33 -10.97 3.51
N THR A 10 16.81 -10.97 4.74
CA THR A 10 16.16 -11.56 5.92
C THR A 10 14.77 -10.95 6.12
N THR A 11 13.75 -11.79 6.29
CA THR A 11 12.45 -11.38 6.86
C THR A 11 12.71 -10.75 8.21
N ALA A 12 12.42 -9.45 8.35
CA ALA A 12 12.56 -8.75 9.61
C ALA A 12 11.17 -8.59 10.23
N ILE A 13 10.96 -9.23 11.38
CA ILE A 13 9.84 -8.93 12.25
C ILE A 13 10.27 -7.73 13.08
N ILE A 14 9.62 -6.57 12.88
CA ILE A 14 9.89 -5.38 13.67
C ILE A 14 8.72 -5.17 14.62
N HIS A 15 8.92 -5.56 15.88
CA HIS A 15 8.03 -5.19 16.96
C HIS A 15 8.37 -3.76 17.39
N SER A 16 7.48 -2.81 17.07
CA SER A 16 7.60 -1.43 17.51
C SER A 16 6.21 -0.90 17.84
N ARG A 17 6.13 -0.07 18.89
CA ARG A 17 4.91 0.69 19.20
C ARG A 17 4.66 1.82 18.19
N ASP A 18 5.67 2.17 17.39
CA ASP A 18 5.68 3.32 16.48
C ASP A 18 5.70 2.87 15.01
N ASN A 19 4.60 2.26 14.55
CA ASN A 19 4.41 1.84 13.16
C ASN A 19 4.69 2.96 12.12
N PRO A 20 4.36 4.25 12.36
CA PRO A 20 4.65 5.31 11.40
C PRO A 20 6.14 5.50 11.09
N ASP A 21 7.02 5.35 12.09
CA ASP A 21 8.47 5.52 11.90
C ASP A 21 9.09 4.39 11.07
N ILE A 22 8.56 3.17 11.21
CA ILE A 22 8.94 2.02 10.39
C ILE A 22 8.59 2.29 8.93
N ILE A 23 7.34 2.67 8.65
CA ILE A 23 6.89 2.98 7.30
C ILE A 23 7.69 4.16 6.72
N GLY A 24 7.93 5.21 7.51
CA GLY A 24 8.78 6.34 7.12
C GLY A 24 10.20 5.94 6.72
N THR A 25 10.78 4.93 7.39
CA THR A 25 12.09 4.38 7.04
C THR A 25 12.05 3.54 5.75
N ILE A 26 10.97 2.78 5.54
CA ILE A 26 10.75 1.97 4.33
C ILE A 26 10.60 2.86 3.10
N LEU A 27 9.86 3.97 3.23
CA LEU A 27 9.62 4.95 2.17
C LEU A 27 10.90 5.61 1.65
N LYS A 28 11.98 5.64 2.45
CA LYS A 28 13.29 6.17 2.01
C LYS A 28 14.06 5.21 1.12
N LYS A 29 13.70 3.92 1.11
CA LYS A 29 14.48 2.85 0.46
C LYS A 29 13.70 2.11 -0.62
N ASN A 30 12.38 2.25 -0.64
CA ASN A 30 11.48 1.50 -1.49
C ASN A 30 10.53 2.47 -2.17
N LYS A 31 10.23 2.18 -3.43
CA LYS A 31 9.37 2.98 -4.28
C LYS A 31 7.95 2.42 -4.29
N ASN A 32 7.81 1.12 -4.56
CA ASN A 32 6.52 0.45 -4.64
C ASN A 32 6.31 -0.40 -3.39
N ILE A 33 5.39 0.02 -2.53
CA ILE A 33 5.15 -0.59 -1.22
C ILE A 33 3.71 -1.07 -1.16
N ALA A 34 3.53 -2.36 -0.86
CA ALA A 34 2.24 -2.92 -0.54
C ALA A 34 2.05 -2.92 0.98
N ILE A 35 0.92 -2.42 1.47
CA ILE A 35 0.60 -2.32 2.89
C ILE A 35 -0.67 -3.11 3.15
N CYS A 36 -0.47 -4.27 3.76
CA CYS A 36 -1.47 -5.26 4.09
C CYS A 36 -1.80 -5.19 5.59
N GLY A 37 -2.87 -5.85 6.01
CA GLY A 37 -3.24 -5.96 7.42
C GLY A 37 -4.73 -6.10 7.62
N ILE A 38 -5.11 -6.70 8.75
CA ILE A 38 -6.53 -6.89 9.10
C ILE A 38 -7.28 -5.55 9.22
N GLN A 39 -8.61 -5.61 9.24
CA GLN A 39 -9.44 -4.43 9.48
C GLN A 39 -9.16 -3.86 10.88
N GLY A 40 -9.14 -2.53 11.00
CA GLY A 40 -8.97 -1.85 12.29
C GLY A 40 -7.53 -1.53 12.71
N VAL A 41 -6.50 -2.04 12.02
CA VAL A 41 -5.09 -1.75 12.37
C VAL A 41 -4.61 -0.34 11.98
N GLY A 42 -5.51 0.55 11.54
CA GLY A 42 -5.17 1.94 11.24
C GLY A 42 -4.26 2.18 10.04
N LYS A 43 -4.24 1.28 9.03
CA LYS A 43 -3.32 1.34 7.86
C LYS A 43 -3.21 2.74 7.25
N LEU A 44 -4.34 3.34 6.88
CA LEU A 44 -4.40 4.66 6.27
C LEU A 44 -3.86 5.77 7.19
N THR A 45 -4.25 5.76 8.47
CA THR A 45 -3.74 6.68 9.49
C THR A 45 -2.22 6.58 9.61
N ILE A 46 -1.70 5.36 9.78
CA ILE A 46 -0.25 5.11 9.90
C ILE A 46 0.48 5.65 8.66
N ILE A 47 0.00 5.35 7.46
CA ILE A 47 0.62 5.81 6.21
C ILE A 47 0.64 7.34 6.12
N VAL A 48 -0.49 7.99 6.40
CA VAL A 48 -0.60 9.46 6.35
C VAL A 48 0.31 10.13 7.38
N GLU A 49 0.45 9.55 8.58
CA GLU A 49 1.42 10.05 9.55
C GLU A 49 2.88 9.85 9.09
N SER A 50 3.16 8.72 8.43
CA SER A 50 4.50 8.39 7.93
C SER A 50 4.98 9.35 6.83
N VAL A 51 4.05 9.89 6.04
CA VAL A 51 4.31 10.87 4.97
C VAL A 51 3.95 12.30 5.38
N LYS A 52 3.73 12.57 6.67
CA LYS A 52 3.29 13.88 7.17
C LYS A 52 4.17 15.03 6.71
N ARG A 53 5.48 14.81 6.65
CA ARG A 53 6.49 15.80 6.23
C ARG A 53 6.84 15.75 4.74
N SER A 54 6.29 14.81 3.98
CA SER A 54 6.56 14.68 2.55
C SER A 54 5.67 15.63 1.76
N GLU A 55 6.22 16.33 0.77
CA GLU A 55 5.44 17.13 -0.18
C GLU A 55 4.86 16.28 -1.31
N GLY A 56 3.89 16.81 -2.05
CA GLY A 56 3.38 16.17 -3.27
C GLY A 56 2.71 14.82 -2.99
N VAL A 57 2.05 14.68 -1.84
CA VAL A 57 1.33 13.45 -1.47
C VAL A 57 -0.09 13.51 -1.97
N PHE A 58 -0.43 12.53 -2.80
CA PHE A 58 -1.76 12.32 -3.33
C PHE A 58 -2.39 11.09 -2.70
N PHE A 59 -3.68 11.18 -2.42
CA PHE A 59 -4.48 10.08 -1.93
C PHE A 59 -5.58 9.76 -2.94
N LEU A 60 -5.47 8.59 -3.56
CA LEU A 60 -6.48 8.04 -4.46
C LEU A 60 -7.47 7.21 -3.66
N GLU A 61 -8.68 7.74 -3.56
CA GLU A 61 -9.75 7.06 -2.85
C GLU A 61 -10.21 5.80 -3.60
N ASN A 62 -10.78 4.86 -2.85
CA ASN A 62 -11.60 3.80 -3.44
C ASN A 62 -13.07 4.12 -3.17
N THR A 63 -13.90 4.01 -4.21
CA THR A 63 -15.36 4.06 -4.08
C THR A 63 -15.89 2.84 -3.31
N PHE A 64 -15.17 1.71 -3.40
CA PHE A 64 -15.57 0.44 -2.80
C PHE A 64 -14.82 0.16 -1.50
N ASP A 65 -15.49 -0.50 -0.57
CA ASP A 65 -14.88 -1.09 0.61
C ASP A 65 -14.20 -2.43 0.29
N TYR A 66 -13.69 -3.07 1.33
CA TYR A 66 -12.97 -4.33 1.21
C TYR A 66 -13.85 -5.55 0.89
N ASP A 67 -15.18 -5.40 0.93
CA ASP A 67 -16.16 -6.40 0.50
C ASP A 67 -16.78 -6.05 -0.87
N GLY A 68 -16.36 -4.93 -1.48
CA GLY A 68 -16.83 -4.44 -2.80
C GLY A 68 -18.15 -3.73 -2.75
N LYS A 69 -18.57 -3.29 -1.57
CA LYS A 69 -19.74 -2.45 -1.41
C LYS A 69 -19.32 -1.00 -1.57
N ILE A 70 -20.22 -0.18 -2.09
CA ILE A 70 -19.97 1.27 -2.16
C ILE A 70 -19.82 1.78 -0.73
N LYS A 71 -18.75 2.54 -0.45
CA LYS A 71 -18.51 3.10 0.88
C LYS A 71 -19.69 4.00 1.30
N GLU A 72 -20.29 3.68 2.43
CA GLU A 72 -21.46 4.40 2.97
C GLU A 72 -21.11 5.75 3.62
N ARG A 73 -22.17 6.47 4.04
CA ARG A 73 -22.10 7.74 4.77
C ARG A 73 -21.27 7.60 6.06
N GLY A 74 -20.10 8.25 6.09
CA GLY A 74 -19.18 8.22 7.23
C GLY A 74 -17.72 8.34 6.80
N TYR A 75 -17.42 7.93 5.56
CA TYR A 75 -16.10 8.06 4.97
C TYR A 75 -15.62 9.52 4.91
N SER A 76 -16.52 10.49 4.69
CA SER A 76 -16.18 11.92 4.73
C SER A 76 -15.61 12.40 6.08
N LYS A 77 -16.09 11.87 7.21
CA LYS A 77 -15.52 12.16 8.54
C LYS A 77 -14.10 11.60 8.63
N TYR A 78 -13.89 10.41 8.10
CA TYR A 78 -12.57 9.78 8.06
C TYR A 78 -11.60 10.54 7.16
N ILE A 79 -12.04 10.98 5.99
CA ILE A 79 -11.26 11.85 5.10
C ILE A 79 -10.89 13.18 5.77
N ASN A 80 -11.84 13.82 6.48
CA ASN A 80 -11.55 15.03 7.24
C ASN A 80 -10.50 14.79 8.33
N TYR A 81 -10.55 13.63 8.99
CA TYR A 81 -9.52 13.23 9.93
C TYR A 81 -8.15 13.06 9.24
N LEU A 82 -8.07 12.37 8.09
CA LEU A 82 -6.80 12.25 7.35
C LEU A 82 -6.25 13.62 6.93
N ARG A 83 -7.11 14.56 6.49
CA ARG A 83 -6.71 15.94 6.20
C ARG A 83 -6.20 16.69 7.43
N SER A 84 -6.73 16.39 8.62
CA SER A 84 -6.22 16.98 9.86
C SER A 84 -4.80 16.52 10.20
N LEU A 85 -4.44 15.29 9.82
CA LEU A 85 -3.10 14.74 9.98
C LEU A 85 -2.11 15.32 8.96
N LYS A 86 -2.57 15.51 7.70
CA LYS A 86 -1.80 16.09 6.60
C LYS A 86 -2.66 17.03 5.75
N LYS A 87 -2.52 18.33 5.98
CA LYS A 87 -3.39 19.37 5.39
C LYS A 87 -3.16 19.60 3.89
N ASP A 88 -1.94 19.37 3.42
CA ASP A 88 -1.48 19.56 2.04
C ASP A 88 -1.64 18.31 1.17
N MET A 89 -2.23 17.23 1.72
CA MET A 89 -2.54 16.03 0.95
C MET A 89 -3.67 16.31 -0.05
N ILE A 90 -3.41 16.01 -1.32
CA ILE A 90 -4.41 16.17 -2.39
C ILE A 90 -5.19 14.87 -2.51
N ILE A 91 -6.51 14.96 -2.44
CA ILE A 91 -7.42 13.82 -2.57
C ILE A 91 -7.98 13.83 -3.98
N VAL A 92 -7.93 12.68 -4.65
CA VAL A 92 -8.38 12.51 -6.03
C VAL A 92 -9.35 11.34 -6.14
N GLY A 93 -10.33 11.46 -7.04
CA GLY A 93 -11.36 10.45 -7.26
C GLY A 93 -10.97 9.35 -8.24
N GLY A 94 -9.92 9.56 -9.03
CA GLY A 94 -9.51 8.61 -10.07
C GLY A 94 -8.07 8.81 -10.54
N PHE A 95 -7.53 7.80 -11.22
CA PHE A 95 -6.17 7.85 -11.78
C PHE A 95 -5.99 8.97 -12.81
N HIS A 96 -7.04 9.34 -13.54
CA HIS A 96 -6.98 10.43 -14.51
C HIS A 96 -6.58 11.77 -13.86
N GLU A 97 -7.10 12.08 -12.68
CA GLU A 97 -6.74 13.29 -11.94
C GLU A 97 -5.28 13.25 -11.44
N VAL A 98 -4.78 12.07 -11.08
CA VAL A 98 -3.36 11.87 -10.73
C VAL A 98 -2.48 12.17 -11.95
N GLU A 99 -2.85 11.65 -13.12
CA GLU A 99 -2.10 11.83 -14.37
C GLU A 99 -2.02 13.31 -14.80
N GLN A 100 -3.13 14.04 -14.67
CA GLN A 100 -3.17 15.47 -14.97
C GLN A 100 -2.21 16.30 -14.09
N LYS A 101 -1.91 15.81 -12.89
CA LYS A 101 -1.06 16.49 -11.90
C LYS A 101 0.29 15.81 -11.69
N MET A 102 0.70 14.92 -12.59
CA MET A 102 1.85 14.04 -12.40
C MET A 102 3.16 14.79 -12.07
N SER A 103 3.35 16.02 -12.55
CA SER A 103 4.51 16.86 -12.21
C SER A 103 4.57 17.29 -10.74
N GLU A 104 3.46 17.24 -10.03
CA GLU A 104 3.34 17.59 -8.61
C GLU A 104 3.36 16.36 -7.70
N VAL A 105 3.03 15.17 -8.23
CA VAL A 105 2.91 13.95 -7.44
C VAL A 105 4.28 13.33 -7.18
N LYS A 106 4.69 13.31 -5.91
CA LYS A 106 5.91 12.61 -5.45
C LYS A 106 5.57 11.26 -4.79
N ALA A 107 4.41 11.18 -4.14
CA ALA A 107 3.94 9.96 -3.49
C ALA A 107 2.42 9.79 -3.68
N LEU A 108 2.01 8.58 -4.05
CA LEU A 108 0.63 8.19 -4.27
C LEU A 108 0.23 7.10 -3.27
N ILE A 109 -0.74 7.42 -2.41
CA ILE A 109 -1.40 6.45 -1.54
C ILE A 109 -2.64 5.97 -2.28
N VAL A 110 -2.75 4.66 -2.53
CA VAL A 110 -3.90 4.04 -3.20
C VAL A 110 -4.66 3.21 -2.19
N ASP A 111 -5.90 3.59 -1.90
CA ASP A 111 -6.77 2.76 -1.08
C ASP A 111 -7.33 1.62 -1.92
N GLY A 112 -6.99 0.38 -1.58
CA GLY A 112 -7.62 -0.82 -2.13
C GLY A 112 -7.42 -1.11 -3.62
N ILE A 113 -7.60 -2.39 -3.96
CA ILE A 113 -7.77 -2.87 -5.34
C ILE A 113 -9.15 -3.48 -5.58
N TYR A 114 -9.86 -3.83 -4.50
CA TYR A 114 -11.16 -4.49 -4.61
C TYR A 114 -12.22 -3.50 -5.11
N GLY A 115 -13.09 -3.95 -6.01
CA GLY A 115 -14.10 -3.14 -6.68
C GLY A 115 -13.58 -2.24 -7.81
N ARG A 116 -12.26 -2.14 -8.01
CA ARG A 116 -11.70 -1.43 -9.17
C ARG A 116 -11.87 -2.23 -10.45
N ASN A 117 -12.19 -1.55 -11.55
CA ASN A 117 -12.32 -2.19 -12.86
C ASN A 117 -10.95 -2.47 -13.52
N SER A 118 -10.94 -3.15 -14.66
CA SER A 118 -9.71 -3.49 -15.40
C SER A 118 -8.86 -2.26 -15.74
N ASP A 119 -9.50 -1.17 -16.13
CA ASP A 119 -8.84 0.05 -16.61
C ASP A 119 -8.17 0.79 -15.46
N GLU A 120 -8.79 0.78 -14.28
CA GLU A 120 -8.19 1.28 -13.04
C GLU A 120 -7.00 0.42 -12.60
N ILE A 121 -7.08 -0.90 -12.73
CA ILE A 121 -5.95 -1.80 -12.42
C ILE A 121 -4.80 -1.58 -13.41
N GLU A 122 -5.09 -1.40 -14.70
CA GLU A 122 -4.07 -1.05 -15.69
C GLU A 122 -3.43 0.32 -15.37
N SER A 123 -4.23 1.30 -14.97
CA SER A 123 -3.75 2.61 -14.54
C SER A 123 -2.86 2.51 -13.31
N LEU A 124 -3.21 1.68 -12.33
CA LEU A 124 -2.35 1.37 -11.17
C LEU A 124 -1.01 0.79 -11.62
N PHE A 125 -0.99 -0.13 -12.58
CA PHE A 125 0.25 -0.69 -13.13
C PHE A 125 1.11 0.38 -13.79
N LYS A 126 0.50 1.29 -14.57
CA LYS A 126 1.20 2.44 -15.14
C LYS A 126 1.84 3.31 -14.05
N MET A 127 1.16 3.55 -12.92
CA MET A 127 1.71 4.30 -11.78
C MET A 127 2.90 3.57 -11.14
N LEU A 128 2.79 2.26 -10.90
CA LEU A 128 3.87 1.44 -10.34
C LEU A 128 5.14 1.45 -11.21
N ASP A 129 5.01 1.66 -12.52
CA ASP A 129 6.13 1.69 -13.46
C ASP A 129 6.82 3.08 -13.56
N LYS A 130 6.24 4.16 -13.01
CA LYS A 130 6.80 5.53 -13.06
C LYS A 130 8.02 5.71 -12.17
N LYS A 131 9.22 5.97 -12.71
CA LYS A 131 10.48 6.00 -11.92
C LYS A 131 10.47 6.93 -10.71
N ASP A 132 9.91 8.12 -10.84
CA ASP A 132 10.00 9.19 -9.83
C ASP A 132 8.77 9.27 -8.91
N LEU A 133 7.96 8.22 -8.85
CA LEU A 133 6.74 8.14 -8.05
C LEU A 133 6.84 7.03 -7.01
N ILE A 134 6.66 7.37 -5.73
CA ILE A 134 6.46 6.37 -4.66
C ILE A 134 4.98 5.97 -4.66
N VAL A 135 4.70 4.67 -4.71
CA VAL A 135 3.33 4.14 -4.65
C VAL A 135 3.16 3.29 -3.39
N MET A 136 2.19 3.65 -2.55
CA MET A 136 1.77 2.89 -1.38
C MET A 136 0.39 2.31 -1.65
N LEU A 137 0.31 1.02 -1.94
CA LEU A 137 -0.95 0.34 -2.17
C LEU A 137 -1.45 -0.30 -0.88
N ILE A 138 -2.64 0.10 -0.43
CA ILE A 138 -3.28 -0.46 0.75
C ILE A 138 -4.17 -1.61 0.32
N VAL A 139 -3.99 -2.77 0.96
CA VAL A 139 -4.87 -3.93 0.74
C VAL A 139 -5.25 -4.57 2.06
N ARG A 140 -6.29 -5.41 2.03
CA ARG A 140 -6.71 -6.21 3.17
C ARG A 140 -5.76 -7.37 3.40
N CYS A 141 -5.45 -8.13 2.36
CA CYS A 141 -4.68 -9.37 2.48
C CYS A 141 -3.63 -9.49 1.39
N ILE A 142 -2.49 -10.09 1.75
CA ILE A 142 -1.40 -10.39 0.80
C ILE A 142 -1.88 -11.29 -0.34
N LYS A 143 -2.86 -12.19 -0.10
CA LYS A 143 -3.40 -13.09 -1.13
C LYS A 143 -3.98 -12.34 -2.34
N ASP A 144 -4.53 -11.16 -2.10
CA ASP A 144 -5.19 -10.33 -3.11
C ASP A 144 -4.17 -9.70 -4.07
N LEU A 145 -2.92 -9.56 -3.62
CA LEU A 145 -1.82 -9.01 -4.40
C LEU A 145 -1.16 -10.02 -5.33
N ALA A 146 -1.47 -11.32 -5.22
CA ALA A 146 -0.73 -12.38 -5.92
C ALA A 146 -0.43 -12.10 -7.41
N PRO A 147 -1.36 -11.54 -8.22
CA PRO A 147 -1.09 -11.24 -9.64
C PRO A 147 -0.08 -10.12 -9.88
N MET A 148 0.20 -9.29 -8.87
CA MET A 148 0.99 -8.06 -9.00
C MET A 148 2.14 -7.93 -7.97
N LEU A 149 2.35 -8.93 -7.11
CA LEU A 149 3.40 -8.92 -6.07
C LEU A 149 4.78 -8.54 -6.63
N ARG A 150 5.13 -9.03 -7.83
CA ARG A 150 6.42 -8.75 -8.49
C ARG A 150 6.64 -7.29 -8.89
N ARG A 151 5.61 -6.44 -8.82
CA ARG A 151 5.72 -5.00 -9.07
C ARG A 151 6.05 -4.19 -7.81
N PHE A 152 6.02 -4.82 -6.64
CA PHE A 152 6.37 -4.19 -5.37
C PHE A 152 7.82 -4.48 -5.02
N ASP A 153 8.43 -3.56 -4.28
CA ASP A 153 9.76 -3.74 -3.71
C ASP A 153 9.65 -4.50 -2.37
N ILE A 154 8.57 -4.24 -1.63
CA ILE A 154 8.33 -4.80 -0.30
C ILE A 154 6.83 -4.89 0.00
N VAL A 155 6.47 -5.87 0.83
CA VAL A 155 5.16 -5.99 1.44
C VAL A 155 5.29 -5.75 2.94
N VAL A 156 4.46 -4.87 3.48
CA VAL A 156 4.34 -4.62 4.92
C VAL A 156 3.01 -5.17 5.40
N GLU A 157 3.05 -6.17 6.28
CA GLU A 157 1.84 -6.66 6.96
C GLU A 157 1.74 -5.97 8.32
N LEU A 158 0.76 -5.07 8.45
CA LEU A 158 0.47 -4.38 9.70
C LEU A 158 -0.36 -5.28 10.62
N THR A 159 0.07 -5.36 11.87
CA THR A 159 -0.57 -6.09 12.96
C THR A 159 -0.96 -5.11 14.07
N GLN A 160 -1.69 -5.59 15.09
CA GLN A 160 -2.00 -4.75 16.25
C GLN A 160 -0.74 -4.32 17.03
N ASP A 161 0.30 -5.16 17.01
CA ASP A 161 1.50 -5.00 17.85
C ASP A 161 2.75 -4.54 17.09
N GLY A 162 2.62 -4.25 15.78
CA GLY A 162 3.76 -3.84 14.96
C GLY A 162 3.60 -4.14 13.48
N ALA A 163 4.73 -4.27 12.78
CA ALA A 163 4.77 -4.48 11.33
C ALA A 163 5.73 -5.63 10.96
N LEU A 164 5.28 -6.49 10.04
CA LEU A 164 6.10 -7.53 9.43
C LEU A 164 6.59 -7.04 8.07
N LEU A 165 7.91 -7.07 7.86
CA LEU A 165 8.52 -6.71 6.59
C LEU A 165 8.82 -7.95 5.79
N LEU A 166 8.11 -8.10 4.67
CA LEU A 166 8.16 -9.27 3.82
C LEU A 166 8.82 -8.91 2.49
N SER A 167 9.85 -9.70 2.14
CA SER A 167 10.33 -9.73 0.77
C SER A 167 9.23 -10.26 -0.16
N ILE A 168 9.33 -9.94 -1.45
CA ILE A 168 8.37 -10.39 -2.45
C ILE A 168 8.29 -11.92 -2.52
N GLU A 169 9.42 -12.62 -2.42
CA GLU A 169 9.45 -14.09 -2.40
C GLU A 169 8.63 -14.66 -1.23
N ASN A 170 8.79 -14.09 -0.03
CA ASN A 170 8.03 -14.54 1.14
C ASN A 170 6.55 -14.19 1.03
N ALA A 171 6.23 -13.00 0.51
CA ALA A 171 4.85 -12.61 0.25
C ALA A 171 4.16 -13.53 -0.76
N GLU A 172 4.85 -13.96 -1.82
CA GLU A 172 4.33 -14.93 -2.80
C GLU A 172 4.05 -16.29 -2.18
N HIS A 173 4.95 -16.78 -1.32
CA HIS A 173 4.75 -18.03 -0.58
C HIS A 173 3.51 -17.94 0.32
N ILE A 174 3.36 -16.85 1.08
CA ILE A 174 2.20 -16.63 1.94
C ILE A 174 0.92 -16.56 1.10
N ALA A 175 0.91 -15.76 0.03
CA ALA A 175 -0.24 -15.63 -0.86
C ALA A 175 -0.69 -16.99 -1.44
N LYS A 176 0.26 -17.84 -1.85
CA LYS A 176 -0.02 -19.18 -2.36
C LYS A 176 -0.64 -20.10 -1.31
N VAL A 177 -0.15 -20.06 -0.07
CA VAL A 177 -0.70 -20.86 1.03
C VAL A 177 -2.13 -20.41 1.35
N LEU A 178 -2.37 -19.10 1.42
CA LEU A 178 -3.69 -18.55 1.73
C LEU A 178 -4.73 -18.91 0.67
N LYS A 179 -4.38 -18.84 -0.63
CA LYS A 179 -5.28 -19.24 -1.72
C LYS A 179 -5.64 -20.73 -1.70
N LYS A 180 -4.70 -21.59 -1.33
CA LYS A 180 -4.96 -23.04 -1.25
C LYS A 180 -5.96 -23.40 -0.15
N ARG A 181 -5.95 -22.67 0.97
CA ARG A 181 -6.88 -22.92 2.09
C ARG A 181 -8.32 -22.58 1.72
N GLU A 182 -8.53 -21.46 1.02
CA GLU A 182 -9.86 -21.01 0.57
C GLU A 182 -10.50 -21.96 -0.45
N GLN A 183 -9.69 -22.69 -1.24
CA GLN A 183 -10.20 -23.70 -2.17
C GLN A 183 -10.53 -25.05 -1.49
N ALA A 184 -10.13 -25.22 -0.23
CA ALA A 184 -10.37 -26.42 0.56
C ALA A 184 -11.56 -26.26 1.52
N GLU A 185 -12.14 -25.06 1.60
CA GLU A 185 -13.36 -24.69 2.33
C GLU A 185 -14.55 -24.62 1.36
#